data_AF-X0W758-F1
#
_entry.id   AF-X0W758-F1
#
_cell.length_a   1.000
_cell.length_b   1.000
_cell.length_c   1.000
_cell.angle_alpha   90.00
_cell.angle_beta   90.00
_cell.angle_gamma   90.00
#
_symmetry.space_group_name_H-M   'P 1'
#
loop_
_entity.id
_entity.type
_entity.pdbx_description
1 polymer ?
#
loop_
_entity_poly.entity_id
_entity_poly.type
_entity_poly.pdbx_seq_one_letter_code
_entity_poly.pdbx_strand_id
1 'polypeptide(L)' 'LITDEWRITVFSDHGDLYNLNKDPSELNNLWNDKSFNEIKIELLLRLFKKSSKISKSVIRDCGY' A
#
# COMPACT_ATOMS: atom_id res chain seq x y z
N LEU A 1 -3.30 -2.60 -1.01
CA LEU A 1 -2.50 -3.81 -0.67
C LEU A 1 -3.20 -4.48 0.50
N ILE A 2 -3.55 -5.75 0.36
CA ILE A 2 -4.07 -6.55 1.46
C ILE A 2 -3.01 -7.57 1.88
N THR A 3 -2.68 -7.57 3.17
CA THR A 3 -1.86 -8.59 3.83
C THR A 3 -2.72 -9.32 4.84
N ASP A 4 -2.16 -10.33 5.51
CA ASP A 4 -2.87 -11.13 6.51
C ASP A 4 -3.35 -10.29 7.71
N GLU A 5 -2.55 -9.29 8.10
CA GLU A 5 -2.81 -8.47 9.29
C GLU A 5 -3.32 -7.05 8.96
N TRP A 6 -3.05 -6.55 7.76
CA TRP A 6 -3.30 -5.15 7.42
C TRP A 6 -3.89 -4.98 6.02
N ARG A 7 -4.85 -4.07 5.92
CA ARG A 7 -5.37 -3.60 4.64
C ARG A 7 -5.06 -2.11 4.51
N ILE A 8 -4.39 -1.75 3.41
CA ILE A 8 -4.16 -0.35 3.04
C ILE A 8 -4.73 -0.06 1.65
N THR A 9 -5.50 1.01 1.55
CA THR A 9 -6.04 1.55 0.30
C THR A 9 -5.63 3.01 0.20
N VAL A 10 -5.09 3.42 -0.94
CA VAL A 10 -4.61 4.78 -1.17
C VAL A 10 -5.36 5.32 -2.38
N PHE A 11 -6.04 6.44 -2.19
CA PHE A 11 -6.69 7.21 -3.25
C PHE A 11 -5.89 8.49 -3.50
N SER A 12 -6.25 9.24 -4.53
CA SER A 12 -5.54 10.49 -4.88
C SER A 12 -5.63 11.56 -3.80
N ASP A 13 -6.67 11.54 -2.97
CA ASP A 13 -6.97 12.58 -1.97
C ASP A 13 -7.00 12.04 -0.53
N HIS A 14 -7.37 10.77 -0.34
CA HIS A 14 -7.51 10.12 0.96
C HIS A 14 -6.95 8.71 0.95
N GLY A 15 -6.97 8.05 2.09
CA GLY A 15 -6.62 6.64 2.19
C GLY A 15 -7.31 5.98 3.35
N ASP A 16 -7.28 4.66 3.34
CA ASP A 16 -7.82 3.81 4.38
C ASP A 16 -6.75 2.87 4.88
N LEU A 17 -6.68 2.73 6.20
CA LEU A 17 -5.81 1.77 6.88
C LEU A 17 -6.64 1.01 7.90
N TYR A 18 -6.74 -0.31 7.71
CA TYR A 18 -7.45 -1.21 8.62
C TYR A 18 -6.51 -2.29 9.15
N ASN A 19 -6.69 -2.63 10.42
CA ASN A 19 -6.01 -3.75 11.06
C ASN A 19 -6.94 -4.96 11.04
N LEU A 20 -6.69 -5.94 10.16
CA LEU A 20 -7.52 -7.12 10.02
C LEU A 20 -7.38 -8.09 11.21
N ASN A 21 -6.26 -8.02 11.94
CA ASN A 21 -6.01 -8.86 13.11
C ASN A 21 -6.85 -8.42 14.33
N LYS A 22 -6.91 -7.11 14.58
CA LYS A 22 -7.69 -6.53 15.69
C LYS A 22 -9.12 -6.20 15.32
N ASP A 23 -9.35 -5.84 14.06
CA ASP A 23 -10.63 -5.35 13.54
C ASP A 23 -10.96 -6.03 12.21
N PRO A 24 -11.28 -7.34 12.24
CA PRO A 24 -11.65 -8.09 11.03
C PRO A 24 -12.94 -7.56 10.37
N SER A 25 -13.71 -6.72 11.08
CA SER A 25 -14.91 -6.06 10.57
C SER A 25 -14.64 -4.73 9.87
N GLU A 26 -13.39 -4.26 9.82
CA GLU A 26 -12.97 -3.05 9.09
C GLU A 26 -13.76 -1.78 9.45
N LEU A 27 -14.16 -1.67 10.71
CA LEU A 27 -14.96 -0.57 11.25
C LEU A 27 -14.09 0.64 11.60
N ASN A 28 -12.81 0.42 11.91
CA ASN A 28 -11.91 1.45 12.42
C ASN A 28 -10.87 1.87 11.38
N ASN A 29 -11.11 3.01 10.71
CA ASN A 29 -10.11 3.59 9.80
C ASN A 29 -8.99 4.29 10.60
N LEU A 30 -7.81 3.70 10.58
CA LEU A 30 -6.61 4.16 11.28
C LEU A 30 -5.74 5.08 10.40
N TRP A 31 -6.21 5.51 9.23
CA TRP A 31 -5.42 6.30 8.28
C TRP A 31 -4.94 7.64 8.84
N ASN A 32 -5.78 8.27 9.68
CA ASN A 32 -5.52 9.58 10.28
C ASN A 32 -4.84 9.47 11.66
N ASP A 33 -4.67 8.25 12.17
CA ASP A 33 -4.06 8.03 13.48
C ASP A 33 -2.53 8.05 13.37
N LYS A 34 -1.91 8.99 14.06
CA LYS A 34 -0.45 9.22 14.00
C LYS A 34 0.34 8.07 14.61
N SER A 35 -0.27 7.28 15.51
CA SER A 35 0.39 6.13 16.15
C SER A 35 0.71 5.03 15.14
N PHE A 36 -0.04 4.97 14.03
CA PHE A 36 0.12 3.97 12.98
C PHE A 36 0.89 4.50 11.75
N ASN A 37 1.50 5.69 11.85
CA ASN A 37 2.18 6.31 10.73
C ASN A 37 3.41 5.51 10.25
N GLU A 38 4.14 4.87 11.17
CA GLU A 38 5.27 4.01 10.82
C GLU A 38 4.82 2.78 10.01
N ILE A 39 3.78 2.10 10.48
CA ILE A 39 3.17 0.94 9.81
C ILE A 39 2.62 1.36 8.44
N LYS A 40 1.97 2.52 8.37
CA LYS A 40 1.48 3.11 7.11
C LYS A 40 2.61 3.31 6.11
N ILE A 41 3.73 3.89 6.53
CA ILE A 41 4.91 4.11 5.67
C ILE A 41 5.47 2.77 5.19
N GLU A 42 5.60 1.77 6.07
CA GLU A 42 6.10 0.44 5.67
C GLU A 42 5.20 -0.21 4.60
N LEU A 43 3.88 -0.19 4.82
CA LEU A 43 2.91 -0.78 3.88
C LEU A 43 2.89 -0.03 2.54
N LEU A 44 3.01 1.30 2.55
CA LEU A 44 3.17 2.12 1.35
C LEU A 44 4.44 1.73 0.59
N LEU A 45 5.59 1.64 1.27
CA LEU A 45 6.85 1.24 0.65
C LEU A 45 6.75 -0.16 0.01
N ARG A 46 6.09 -1.10 0.69
CA ARG A 46 5.80 -2.43 0.13
C ARG A 46 4.91 -2.35 -1.10
N LEU A 47 3.86 -1.53 -1.09
CA LEU A 47 2.98 -1.30 -2.24
C LEU A 47 3.76 -0.69 -3.43
N PHE A 48 4.58 0.32 -3.19
CA PHE A 48 5.44 0.93 -4.21
C PHE A 48 6.46 -0.06 -4.76
N LYS A 49 7.11 -0.85 -3.91
CA LYS A 49 8.06 -1.90 -4.35
C LYS A 49 7.37 -2.95 -5.22
N LYS A 50 6.14 -3.34 -4.88
CA LYS A 50 5.34 -4.27 -5.69
C LYS A 50 4.94 -3.67 -7.04
N SER A 51 4.60 -2.38 -7.07
CA SER A 51 4.24 -1.65 -8.29
C SER A 51 5.45 -1.37 -9.18
N SER A 52 6.62 -1.07 -8.59
CA SER A 52 7.88 -0.79 -9.29
C SER A 52 8.41 -2.01 -10.05
N LYS A 53 8.14 -3.23 -9.57
CA LYS A 53 8.45 -4.47 -10.31
C LYS A 53 7.73 -4.60 -11.66
N ILE A 54 6.77 -3.72 -11.97
CA ILE A 54 6.06 -3.70 -13.26
C ILE A 54 6.81 -2.95 -14.36
N SER A 55 8.01 -2.42 -14.12
CA SER A 55 8.90 -2.00 -15.21
C SER A 55 9.45 -3.24 -15.91
N LYS A 56 8.62 -3.87 -16.74
CA LYS A 56 9.11 -4.79 -17.79
C LYS A 56 10.25 -4.09 -18.51
N SER A 57 11.34 -4.83 -18.75
CA SER A 57 12.49 -4.41 -19.55
C SER A 57 12.03 -3.53 -20.69
N VAL A 58 12.42 -2.25 -20.65
CA VAL A 58 12.30 -1.36 -21.79
C VAL A 58 13.24 -1.95 -22.83
N ILE A 59 12.71 -2.79 -23.72
CA ILE A 59 13.40 -3.16 -24.96
C ILE A 59 13.41 -1.85 -25.75
N ARG A 60 14.55 -1.14 -25.69
CA ARG A 60 14.82 -0.03 -26.60
C ARG A 60 15.12 -0.69 -27.93
N ASP A 61 14.10 -0.83 -28.77
CA ASP A 61 14.31 -1.14 -30.17
C ASP A 61 14.96 0.10 -30.80
N CYS A 62 16.27 0.26 -30.56
CA CYS A 62 17.11 1.12 -31.39
C CYS A 62 17.32 0.36 -32.71
N GLY A 63 16.26 0.29 -33.51
CA GLY A 63 16.31 -0.23 -34.87
C GLY A 63 16.93 0.81 -35.81
N TYR A 64 18.11 0.46 -36.33
CA TYR A 64 18.88 0.93 -37.50
C TYR A 64 18.70 2.37 -38.01
#